data_AF-A0A2K3JRM8-F1
#
_entry.id   AF-A0A2K3JRM8-F1
#
_cell.length_a   1.000
_cell.length_b   1.000
_cell.length_c   1.000
_cell.angle_alpha   90.00
_cell.angle_beta   90.00
_cell.angle_gamma   90.00
#
_symmetry.space_group_name_H-M   'P 1'
#
loop_
_entity.id
_entity.type
_entity.pdbx_description
1 polymer ?
#
loop_
_entity_poly.entity_id
_entity_poly.type
_entity_poly.pdbx_seq_one_letter_code
_entity_poly.pdbx_strand_id
1 'polypeptide(L)' 'MATTVDCCATQLIDGDGGFNVTGLDNFIKTSNMFSCGLSYAVVAIMGPQSSG' A
#
# COMPACT_ATOMS: atom_id res chain seq x y z
N MET A 1 5.97 2.24 -25.69
CA MET A 1 5.96 1.06 -24.81
C MET A 1 5.44 1.54 -23.46
N ALA A 2 4.15 1.32 -23.17
CA ALA A 2 3.56 1.79 -21.93
C ALA A 2 4.17 1.00 -20.78
N THR A 3 4.94 1.66 -19.92
CA THR A 3 5.37 1.09 -18.65
C THR A 3 4.12 0.98 -17.80
N THR A 4 3.56 -0.22 -17.67
CA THR A 4 2.51 -0.51 -16.70
C THR A 4 3.08 -0.18 -15.33
N VAL A 5 2.62 0.92 -14.73
CA VAL A 5 2.93 1.24 -13.35
C VAL A 5 2.37 0.07 -12.55
N ASP A 6 3.24 -0.74 -11.96
CA ASP A 6 2.83 -1.84 -11.10
C ASP A 6 2.18 -1.23 -9.86
N CYS A 7 0.84 -1.12 -9.90
CA CYS A 7 0.07 -0.46 -8.86
C CYS A 7 -0.16 -1.47 -7.75
N CYS A 8 0.75 -1.52 -6.79
CA CYS A 8 0.62 -2.30 -5.56
C CYS A 8 -0.34 -1.61 -4.58
N ALA A 9 -1.63 -1.47 -4.90
CA ALA A 9 -2.60 -0.98 -3.93
C ALA A 9 -3.06 -2.13 -3.03
N THR A 10 -3.14 -1.90 -1.72
CA THR A 10 -3.69 -2.87 -0.76
C THR A 10 -4.62 -2.18 0.23
N GLN A 11 -5.79 -2.77 0.48
CA GLN A 11 -6.68 -2.32 1.54
C GLN A 11 -6.19 -2.91 2.86
N LEU A 12 -5.53 -2.09 3.67
CA LEU A 12 -4.93 -2.50 4.94
C LEU A 12 -5.97 -2.80 6.02
N ILE A 13 -7.06 -2.03 6.03
CA ILE A 13 -8.16 -2.15 7.00
C ILE A 13 -9.46 -2.18 6.20
N ASP A 14 -10.28 -3.20 6.43
CA ASP A 14 -11.59 -3.32 5.80
C ASP A 14 -12.67 -2.47 6.50
N GLY A 15 -13.90 -2.50 5.99
CA GLY A 15 -15.03 -1.74 6.54
C GLY A 15 -15.49 -2.18 7.92
N ASP A 16 -15.13 -3.40 8.33
CA ASP A 16 -15.45 -3.99 9.64
C ASP A 16 -14.29 -3.80 10.65
N GLY A 17 -13.19 -3.17 10.23
CA GLY A 17 -12.00 -2.92 11.04
C GLY A 17 -11.00 -4.08 11.06
N GLY A 18 -11.19 -5.11 10.24
CA GLY A 18 -10.27 -6.22 10.08
C GLY A 18 -8.97 -5.80 9.39
N PHE A 19 -7.83 -6.30 9.91
CA PHE A 19 -6.51 -6.01 9.36
C PHE A 19 -6.10 -7.08 8.33
N ASN A 20 -5.79 -6.64 7.11
CA ASN A 20 -5.48 -7.53 5.99
C ASN A 20 -3.99 -7.94 5.96
N VAL A 21 -3.61 -8.86 6.83
CA VAL A 21 -2.24 -9.38 6.93
C VAL A 21 -1.75 -9.96 5.60
N THR A 22 -2.60 -10.76 4.93
CA THR A 22 -2.25 -11.41 3.65
C THR A 22 -2.01 -10.40 2.54
N GLY A 23 -2.86 -9.36 2.46
CA GLY A 23 -2.71 -8.28 1.49
C GLY A 23 -1.46 -7.43 1.73
N LEU A 24 -1.07 -7.23 2.99
CA LEU A 24 0.16 -6.52 3.34
C LEU A 24 1.41 -7.34 2.99
N ASP A 25 1.44 -8.64 3.29
CA ASP A 25 2.56 -9.51 2.93
C ASP A 25 2.79 -9.53 1.41
N ASN A 26 1.70 -9.63 0.63
CA ASN A 26 1.79 -9.57 -0.83
C ASN A 26 2.31 -8.20 -1.31
N PHE A 27 1.80 -7.09 -0.75
CA PHE A 27 2.27 -5.74 -1.07
C PHE A 27 3.78 -5.58 -0.85
N ILE A 28 4.30 -6.02 0.30
CA ILE A 28 5.72 -5.93 0.64
C ILE A 28 6.58 -6.70 -0.37
N LYS A 29 6.13 -7.90 -0.77
CA LYS A 29 6.82 -8.77 -1.73
C LYS A 29 6.81 -8.16 -3.14
N THR A 30 5.65 -7.72 -3.62
CA THR A 30 5.50 -7.18 -4.98
C THR A 30 6.17 -5.82 -5.14
N SER A 31 6.14 -4.95 -4.12
CA SER A 31 6.84 -3.66 -4.12
C SER A 31 8.33 -3.75 -3.84
N ASN A 32 8.87 -4.96 -3.62
CA ASN A 32 10.27 -5.21 -3.23
C ASN A 32 10.74 -4.34 -2.05
N MET A 33 9.83 -4.03 -1.13
CA MET A 33 10.05 -3.07 -0.03
C MET A 33 11.13 -3.57 0.93
N PHE A 34 11.33 -4.89 1.01
CA PHE A 34 12.40 -5.52 1.79
C PHE A 34 13.80 -5.07 1.33
N SER A 35 14.00 -4.85 0.02
CA SER A 35 15.29 -4.42 -0.53
C SER A 35 15.64 -2.96 -0.17
N CYS A 36 14.63 -2.14 0.10
CA CYS A 36 14.81 -0.75 0.53
C CYS A 36 15.27 -0.65 2.00
N GLY A 37 15.11 -1.70 2.81
CA GLY A 37 15.54 -1.72 4.21
C GLY A 37 14.92 -0.59 5.04
N LEU A 38 15.76 0.31 5.56
CA LEU A 38 15.32 1.50 6.31
C LEU A 38 15.11 2.75 5.43
N SER A 39 15.41 2.65 4.14
CA SER A 39 15.31 3.74 3.18
C SER A 39 13.89 3.83 2.61
N TYR A 40 12.89 4.04 3.48
CA TYR A 40 11.50 4.27 3.08
C TYR A 40 10.88 5.41 3.89
N ALA A 41 9.89 6.07 3.30
CA ALA A 41 9.07 7.08 3.97
C ALA A 41 7.60 6.68 3.86
N VAL A 42 6.86 6.84 4.96
CA VAL A 42 5.42 6.61 5.01
C VAL A 42 4.73 7.95 5.08
N VAL A 43 3.79 8.19 4.16
CA VAL A 43 2.93 9.37 4.16
C VAL A 43 1.48 8.95 4.34
N ALA A 44 0.71 9.72 5.09
CA ALA A 44 -0.72 9.50 5.29
C ALA A 44 -1.50 10.71 4.81
N ILE A 45 -2.53 10.46 4.01
CA ILE A 45 -3.49 11.47 3.58
C ILE A 45 -4.81 11.14 4.25
N MET A 46 -5.31 12.06 5.07
CA MET A 46 -6.56 11.92 5.81
C MET A 46 -7.43 13.13 5.54
N GLY A 47 -8.72 12.91 5.32
CA GLY A 47 -9.67 13.98 5.03
C GLY A 47 -11.09 13.43 4.83
N PRO A 48 -12.07 14.33 4.65
CA PRO A 48 -13.41 13.94 4.25
C PRO A 48 -13.35 13.15 2.93
N GLN A 49 -14.20 12.14 2.79
CA GLN A 49 -14.37 11.48 1.50
C GLN A 49 -14.69 12.52 0.42
N SER A 50 -14.11 12.34 -0.78
CA SER A 50 -14.30 13.27 -1.91
C SER A 50 -13.70 14.67 -1.73
N SER A 51 -12.65 14.83 -0.91
CA SER A 51 -11.86 16.08 -0.85
C SER A 51 -10.66 16.11 -1.81
N GLY A 52 -10.56 15.10 -2.69
CA GLY A 52 -9.47 14.93 -3.66
C GLY A 52 -9.68 15.71 -4.95
#